data_AF-A0A3N4K3H3-F1
#
_entry.id   AF-A0A3N4K3H3-F1
#
_cell.length_a   1.000
_cell.length_b   1.000
_cell.length_c   1.000
_cell.angle_alpha   90.00
_cell.angle_beta   90.00
_cell.angle_gamma   90.00
#
_symmetry.space_group_name_H-M   'P 1'
#
loop_
_entity.id
_entity.type
_entity.pdbx_description
1 polymer ?
#
loop_
_entity_poly.entity_id
_entity_poly.type
_entity_poly.pdbx_seq_one_letter_code
_entity_poly.pdbx_strand_id
1 'polypeptide(L)'
;MINNEHQTRPSGKGKAPKWLSWMDQALVWQVLITDPLNCMRGSTATKWAEVSLTLDEFQPQPISCSSESCRQRVKKLVEIYKKVELDSLYKSGIDEEFTEFKLNIVELTIQWDQSSNDPGI
;
A
#
# COMPACT_ATOMS: atom_id res chain seq x y z
N MET A 1 -30.08 -9.62 -27.94
CA MET A 1 -29.33 -8.36 -28.11
C MET A 1 -28.95 -7.89 -26.71
N ILE A 2 -27.65 -7.70 -26.47
CA ILE A 2 -27.05 -7.46 -25.15
C ILE A 2 -27.02 -5.94 -24.93
N ASN A 3 -27.69 -5.45 -23.88
CA ASN A 3 -27.59 -4.05 -23.48
C ASN A 3 -26.48 -3.91 -22.42
N ASN A 4 -25.36 -3.35 -22.87
CA ASN A 4 -24.22 -2.93 -22.06
C ASN A 4 -24.59 -1.70 -21.23
N GLU A 5 -24.96 -1.89 -19.96
CA GLU A 5 -24.97 -0.79 -18.98
C GLU A 5 -23.54 -0.59 -18.44
N HIS A 6 -22.78 0.25 -19.13
CA HIS A 6 -21.56 0.83 -18.59
C HIS A 6 -21.96 1.80 -17.47
N GLN A 7 -22.01 1.28 -16.25
CA GLN A 7 -22.20 2.08 -15.05
C GLN A 7 -20.93 2.91 -14.82
N THR A 8 -20.95 4.16 -15.28
CA THR A 8 -19.93 5.17 -15.00
C THR A 8 -19.95 5.49 -13.50
N ARG A 9 -18.96 4.99 -12.76
CA ARG A 9 -18.71 5.40 -11.37
C ARG A 9 -18.50 6.93 -11.35
N PRO A 10 -19.22 7.69 -10.50
CA PRO A 10 -19.08 9.14 -10.48
C PRO A 10 -17.69 9.55 -9.97
N SER A 11 -17.01 10.36 -10.77
CA SER A 11 -15.77 11.06 -10.44
C SER A 11 -16.05 12.21 -9.47
N GLY A 12 -16.44 11.87 -8.25
CA GLY A 12 -16.48 12.83 -7.14
C GLY A 12 -15.07 13.11 -6.64
N LYS A 13 -14.69 14.39 -6.52
CA LYS A 13 -13.55 14.84 -5.71
C LYS A 13 -13.84 14.57 -4.22
N GLY A 14 -13.91 13.29 -3.84
CA GLY A 14 -14.02 12.86 -2.46
C GLY A 14 -12.71 13.20 -1.75
N LYS A 15 -12.80 13.79 -0.55
CA LYS A 15 -11.65 13.91 0.34
C LYS A 15 -11.00 12.52 0.44
N ALA A 16 -9.69 12.44 0.21
CA ALA A 16 -8.97 11.18 0.35
C ALA A 16 -9.34 10.54 1.71
N PRO A 17 -9.61 9.22 1.74
CA PRO A 17 -9.98 8.56 2.99
C PRO A 17 -8.94 8.90 4.06
N LYS A 18 -9.41 9.30 5.24
CA LYS A 18 -8.53 9.55 6.38
C LYS A 18 -8.02 8.19 6.84
N TRP A 19 -6.87 7.78 6.31
CA TRP A 19 -6.20 6.54 6.67
C TRP A 19 -6.01 6.47 8.19
N LEU A 20 -6.56 5.40 8.77
CA LEU A 20 -6.38 5.06 10.18
C LEU A 20 -5.23 4.05 10.31
N SER A 21 -4.64 3.96 11.50
CA SER A 21 -3.49 3.06 11.73
C SER A 21 -3.79 1.60 11.39
N TRP A 22 -5.00 1.11 11.68
CA TRP A 22 -5.41 -0.26 11.33
C TRP A 22 -5.56 -0.45 9.81
N MET A 23 -5.97 0.60 9.08
CA MET A 23 -6.04 0.56 7.61
C MET A 23 -4.64 0.52 7.00
N ASP A 24 -3.68 1.23 7.59
CA ASP A 24 -2.27 1.16 7.18
C ASP A 24 -1.70 -0.24 7.41
N GLN A 25 -2.00 -0.86 8.56
CA GLN A 25 -1.63 -2.25 8.85
C GLN A 25 -2.21 -3.22 7.82
N ALA A 26 -3.51 -3.13 7.55
CA ALA A 26 -4.18 -3.98 6.57
C ALA A 26 -3.63 -3.76 5.16
N LEU A 27 -3.39 -2.51 4.75
CA LEU A 27 -2.80 -2.18 3.46
C LEU A 27 -1.40 -2.78 3.30
N VAL A 28 -0.54 -2.60 4.30
CA VAL A 28 0.84 -3.12 4.27
C VAL A 28 0.85 -4.63 4.17
N TRP A 29 0.03 -5.30 5.00
CA TRP A 29 -0.11 -6.75 4.96
C TRP A 29 -0.60 -7.24 3.58
N GLN A 30 -1.63 -6.60 3.04
CA GLN A 30 -2.18 -6.97 1.74
C GLN A 30 -1.19 -6.76 0.60
N VAL A 31 -0.39 -5.69 0.64
CA VAL A 31 0.63 -5.40 -0.37
C VAL A 31 1.73 -6.46 -0.34
N LEU A 32 2.16 -6.91 0.84
CA LEU A 32 3.14 -7.99 0.95
C LEU A 32 2.60 -9.34 0.44
N ILE A 33 1.29 -9.60 0.59
CA ILE A 33 0.66 -10.82 0.08
C ILE A 33 0.50 -10.79 -1.45
N THR A 34 -0.02 -9.68 -1.97
CA THR A 34 -0.32 -9.56 -3.40
C THR A 34 0.95 -9.28 -4.24
N ASP A 35 1.98 -8.75 -3.60
CA ASP A 35 3.29 -8.40 -4.16
C ASP A 35 3.19 -7.58 -5.46
N PRO A 36 2.54 -6.39 -5.43
CA PRO A 36 2.44 -5.53 -6.60
C PRO A 36 3.77 -4.84 -6.95
N LEU A 37 4.80 -4.97 -6.10
CA LEU A 37 6.10 -4.31 -6.25
C LEU A 37 7.11 -5.18 -7.00
N ASN A 38 7.04 -6.52 -6.89
CA ASN A 38 7.98 -7.42 -7.58
C ASN A 38 7.31 -8.25 -8.68
N CYS A 39 6.11 -7.87 -9.11
CA CYS A 39 5.38 -8.57 -10.16
C CYS A 39 6.02 -8.36 -11.55
N MET A 40 5.75 -9.28 -12.49
CA MET A 40 6.24 -9.20 -13.87
C MET A 40 5.85 -7.88 -14.54
N ARG A 41 6.77 -7.30 -15.33
CA ARG A 41 6.53 -6.05 -16.08
C ARG A 41 5.19 -6.07 -16.81
N GLY A 42 4.38 -5.03 -16.61
CA GLY A 42 3.03 -4.92 -17.19
C GLY A 42 1.89 -5.48 -16.34
N SER A 43 2.19 -6.17 -15.22
CA SER A 43 1.16 -6.68 -14.30
C SER A 43 0.94 -5.80 -13.06
N THR A 44 1.80 -4.81 -12.83
CA THR A 44 1.78 -3.90 -11.68
C THR A 44 0.41 -3.24 -11.46
N ALA A 45 -0.18 -2.66 -12.49
CA ALA A 45 -1.49 -2.01 -12.38
C ALA A 45 -2.60 -2.99 -11.95
N THR A 46 -2.55 -4.22 -12.49
CA THR A 46 -3.51 -5.29 -12.14
C THR A 46 -3.32 -5.73 -10.69
N LYS A 47 -2.07 -5.89 -10.22
CA LYS A 47 -1.80 -6.25 -8.83
C LYS A 47 -2.21 -5.17 -7.84
N TRP A 48 -2.03 -3.89 -8.17
CA TRP A 48 -2.58 -2.81 -7.35
C TRP A 48 -4.11 -2.75 -7.36
N ALA A 49 -4.75 -3.14 -8.47
CA ALA A 49 -6.21 -3.30 -8.51
C ALA A 49 -6.66 -4.46 -7.62
N GLU A 50 -5.93 -5.57 -7.60
CA GLU A 50 -6.17 -6.71 -6.69
C GLU A 50 -6.10 -6.28 -5.22
N VAL A 51 -5.05 -5.55 -4.81
CA VAL A 51 -4.95 -4.98 -3.44
C VAL A 51 -6.18 -4.13 -3.09
N SER A 52 -6.56 -3.23 -3.99
CA SER A 52 -7.71 -2.34 -3.82
C SER A 52 -9.02 -3.10 -3.68
N LEU A 53 -9.23 -4.13 -4.50
CA LEU A 53 -10.42 -4.98 -4.46
C LEU A 53 -10.48 -5.78 -3.16
N THR A 54 -9.39 -6.43 -2.77
CA THR A 54 -9.36 -7.21 -1.53
C THR A 54 -9.65 -6.31 -0.34
N LEU A 55 -9.06 -5.13 -0.25
CA LEU A 55 -9.33 -4.16 0.82
C LEU A 55 -10.81 -3.68 0.86
N ASP A 56 -11.47 -3.54 -0.29
CA ASP A 56 -12.90 -3.20 -0.38
C ASP A 56 -13.80 -4.35 0.10
N GLU A 57 -13.29 -5.60 0.12
CA GLU A 57 -13.97 -6.80 0.60
C GLU A 57 -13.71 -7.11 2.09
N PHE A 58 -12.81 -6.38 2.76
CA PHE A 58 -12.48 -6.62 4.17
C PHE A 58 -13.74 -6.53 5.06
N GLN A 59 -13.92 -7.53 5.90
CA GLN A 59 -14.98 -7.58 6.91
C GLN A 59 -14.38 -7.46 8.31
N PRO A 60 -15.05 -6.77 9.25
CA PRO A 60 -16.38 -6.13 9.13
C PRO A 60 -16.35 -4.72 8.53
N GLN A 61 -15.17 -4.15 8.30
CA GLN A 61 -15.00 -2.76 7.87
C GLN A 61 -14.23 -2.70 6.54
N PRO A 62 -14.94 -2.50 5.41
CA PRO A 62 -14.29 -2.40 4.11
C PRO A 62 -13.49 -1.10 3.99
N ILE A 63 -12.35 -1.17 3.32
CA ILE A 63 -11.47 -0.03 3.06
C ILE A 63 -11.59 0.32 1.57
N SER A 64 -12.52 1.24 1.27
CA SER A 64 -12.71 1.69 -0.11
C SER A 64 -11.62 2.69 -0.54
N CYS A 65 -10.54 2.17 -1.14
CA CYS A 65 -9.48 2.95 -1.80
C CYS A 65 -9.33 2.54 -3.27
N SER A 66 -8.97 3.47 -4.15
CA SER A 66 -8.53 3.12 -5.51
C SER A 66 -7.11 2.57 -5.47
N SER A 67 -6.74 1.74 -6.44
CA SER A 67 -5.38 1.21 -6.63
C SER A 67 -4.29 2.28 -6.48
N GLU A 68 -4.47 3.43 -7.13
CA GLU A 68 -3.55 4.57 -7.03
C GLU A 68 -3.51 5.17 -5.62
N SER A 69 -4.65 5.31 -4.94
CA SER A 69 -4.68 5.79 -3.55
C SER A 69 -3.95 4.83 -2.62
N CYS A 70 -4.08 3.52 -2.83
CA CYS A 70 -3.39 2.52 -2.01
C CYS A 70 -1.86 2.57 -2.29
N ARG A 71 -1.43 2.73 -3.57
CA ARG A 71 -0.01 2.94 -3.96
C ARG A 71 0.59 4.21 -3.34
N GLN A 72 -0.08 5.35 -3.47
CA GLN A 72 0.38 6.63 -2.90
C GLN A 72 0.47 6.55 -1.37
N ARG A 73 -0.43 5.80 -0.73
CA ARG A 73 -0.38 5.59 0.71
C ARG A 73 0.83 4.77 1.11
N VAL A 74 1.12 3.67 0.41
CA VAL A 74 2.34 2.87 0.64
C VAL A 74 3.60 3.71 0.50
N LYS A 75 3.73 4.48 -0.58
CA LYS A 75 4.86 5.40 -0.77
C LYS A 75 5.05 6.32 0.44
N LYS A 76 3.96 6.93 0.91
CA LYS A 76 3.98 7.82 2.07
C LYS A 76 4.37 7.09 3.36
N LEU A 77 3.92 5.85 3.57
CA LEU A 77 4.30 5.04 4.73
C LEU A 77 5.79 4.71 4.72
N VAL A 78 6.34 4.34 3.56
CA VAL A 78 7.78 4.10 3.37
C VAL A 78 8.59 5.36 3.66
N GLU A 79 8.18 6.53 3.14
CA GLU A 79 8.84 7.81 3.40
C GLU A 79 8.84 8.18 4.89
N ILE A 80 7.69 8.00 5.56
CA ILE A 80 7.58 8.23 7.01
C ILE A 80 8.51 7.29 7.77
N TYR A 81 8.50 6.00 7.44
CA TYR A 81 9.32 5.00 8.11
C TYR A 81 10.80 5.32 7.99
N LYS A 82 11.29 5.57 6.76
CA LYS A 82 12.68 5.95 6.51
C LYS A 82 13.11 7.17 7.33
N LYS A 83 12.23 8.16 7.46
CA LYS A 83 12.52 9.36 8.25
C LYS A 83 12.62 9.03 9.75
N VAL A 84 11.71 8.21 10.28
CA VAL A 84 11.73 7.79 11.69
C VAL A 84 12.97 6.96 11.98
N GLU A 85 13.32 6.00 11.13
CA GLU A 85 14.54 5.19 11.29
C GLU A 85 15.80 6.04 11.22
N LEU A 86 15.87 6.99 10.29
CA LEU A 86 16.97 7.94 10.21
C LEU A 86 17.10 8.75 11.52
N ASP A 87 15.99 9.29 12.02
CA ASP A 87 15.96 10.02 13.29
C ASP A 87 16.33 9.12 14.50
N SER A 88 15.98 7.84 14.47
CA SER A 88 16.31 6.84 15.49
C SER A 88 17.81 6.49 15.49
N LEU A 89 18.39 6.24 14.31
CA LEU A 89 19.82 5.99 14.12
C LEU A 89 20.69 7.14 14.63
N TYR A 90 20.23 8.38 14.45
CA TYR A 90 20.91 9.55 15.00
C TYR A 90 20.75 9.70 16.52
N LYS A 91 19.76 9.07 17.15
CA LYS A 91 19.41 9.28 18.56
C LYS A 91 19.84 8.16 19.51
N SER A 92 19.90 6.90 19.09
CA SER A 92 20.22 5.82 20.04
C SER A 92 20.49 4.45 19.40
N GLY A 93 21.46 3.71 19.96
CA GLY A 93 21.62 2.27 19.74
C GLY A 93 20.75 1.47 20.70
N ILE A 94 19.50 1.22 20.32
CA ILE A 94 18.55 0.46 21.14
C ILE A 94 18.06 -0.77 20.39
N ASP A 95 18.19 -1.90 21.08
CA ASP A 95 17.62 -3.20 20.80
C ASP A 95 16.10 -3.13 21.04
N GLU A 96 15.34 -2.75 20.00
CA GLU A 96 13.88 -2.68 20.07
C GLU A 96 13.24 -4.00 19.62
N GLU A 97 12.31 -4.50 20.42
CA GLU A 97 11.39 -5.58 20.04
C GLU A 97 10.48 -5.11 18.89
N PHE A 98 10.57 -5.77 17.74
CA PHE A 98 9.81 -5.40 16.56
C PHE A 98 8.38 -5.95 16.63
N THR A 99 7.39 -5.06 16.57
CA THR A 99 6.00 -5.46 16.30
C THR A 99 5.85 -5.99 14.87
N GLU A 100 4.88 -6.87 14.64
CA GLU A 100 4.59 -7.44 13.30
C GLU A 100 4.41 -6.35 12.23
N PHE A 101 3.70 -5.26 12.56
CA PHE A 101 3.56 -4.13 11.64
C PHE A 101 4.91 -3.47 11.30
N LYS A 102 5.81 -3.33 12.28
CA LYS A 102 7.16 -2.77 12.05
C LYS A 102 7.97 -3.68 11.13
N LEU A 103 7.92 -5.00 11.33
CA LEU A 103 8.56 -5.98 10.43
C LEU A 103 8.00 -5.89 9.00
N ASN A 104 6.68 -5.81 8.88
CA ASN A 104 6.02 -5.72 7.57
C ASN A 104 6.37 -4.40 6.85
N ILE A 105 6.47 -3.28 7.57
CA ILE A 105 6.91 -1.99 7.00
C ILE A 105 8.38 -2.01 6.59
N VAL A 106 9.26 -2.67 7.37
CA VAL A 106 10.67 -2.86 7.01
C VAL A 106 10.77 -3.63 5.69
N GLU A 107 10.12 -4.78 5.61
CA GLU A 107 10.11 -5.62 4.41
C GLU A 107 9.56 -4.85 3.20
N LEU A 108 8.43 -4.16 3.39
CA LEU A 108 7.83 -3.34 2.35
C LEU A 108 8.76 -2.22 1.86
N THR A 109 9.52 -1.61 2.78
CA THR A 109 10.50 -0.57 2.43
C THR A 109 11.63 -1.14 1.57
N ILE A 110 12.10 -2.35 1.89
CA ILE A 110 13.14 -3.03 1.10
C ILE A 110 12.62 -3.32 -0.32
N GLN A 111 11.43 -3.91 -0.44
CA GLN A 111 10.80 -4.19 -1.74
C GLN A 111 10.52 -2.92 -2.54
N TRP A 112 10.12 -1.84 -1.87
CA TRP A 112 9.90 -0.54 -2.51
C TRP A 112 11.18 0.04 -3.11
N ASP A 113 12.31 -0.10 -2.43
CA ASP A 113 13.60 0.40 -2.92
C ASP A 113 14.14 -0.43 -4.07
N GLN A 114 13.93 -1.75 -4.04
CA GLN A 114 14.28 -2.64 -5.13
C GLN A 114 13.48 -2.31 -6.40
N SER A 115 12.17 -2.10 -6.26
CA SER A 115 11.27 -1.77 -7.37
C SER A 115 11.47 -0.35 -7.91
N SER A 116 11.81 0.63 -7.06
CA SER A 116 12.09 2.02 -7.49
C SER A 116 13.35 2.16 -8.35
N ASN A 117 14.22 1.13 -8.37
CA ASN A 117 15.40 1.06 -9.24
C ASN A 117 15.10 0.39 -10.59
N ASP A 118 13.89 -0.16 -10.81
CA ASP A 118 13.45 -0.67 -12.11
C ASP A 118 12.71 0.45 -12.88
N PRO A 119 13.21 0.91 -14.04
CA PRO A 119 12.53 1.94 -14.84
C PRO A 119 11.19 1.48 -15.46
N GLY A 120 10.70 0.28 -15.13
CA GLY A 120 9.44 -0.28 -15.59
C GLY A 120 8.25 -0.26 -14.64
N ILE A 121 8.39 0.29 -13.43
CA ILE A 121 7.38 0.32 -12.35
C ILE A 121 6.92 1.75 -12.04
#